data_AF-A0AB94ISD5-F1
#
_entry.id   AF-A0AB94ISD5-F1
#
_cell.length_a   1.000
_cell.length_b   1.000
_cell.length_c   1.000
_cell.angle_alpha   90.00
_cell.angle_beta   90.00
_cell.angle_gamma   90.00
#
_symmetry.space_group_name_H-M   'P 1'
#
loop_
_entity.id
_entity.type
_entity.pdbx_description
1 polymer ?
#
loop_
_entity_poly.entity_id
_entity_poly.type
_entity_poly.pdbx_seq_one_letter_code
_entity_poly.pdbx_strand_id
1 'polypeptide(L)'
;MRLQEIMGIVREYFFLALIAVIVLGLIFFIGYFIVYRKLFGGKKELTKKKILFGGMFTGYIIMVIGVTFLNRGSNYQGEMNLSFLSSYREAWYSFSVRHWQFVCLNILMFVPFGILLPLLRPRFQRAIWTIGAALLFTLSIESFQLMTGTGIFEVDDLFNNLLGAIIGYGIIMCFFPIKAKGKRQSFFYLSPLFLVVLSFGSIFTYYHFKEFGNLSIVPIHRADMTQATTTIDVQFNDNRITVPVYRAPSYTKAAADNFVTNFSERIHLDSTNMEVISYPDEGVYWIGSDRSHNIWFQFLDGSYRYTDFSSFDEDKEPKDVEEETLEENLTKFGIDIPQDSHFRKVETGTYEWKVDKKVIENQLIDGSLTVSYYNDDTVKDIANQLITYDKVRDIQIKSEKEAYKEILDGKFQYYSKNKMIETIHIDKVEISYYLDSKGYYQPVYAFHSTVDGNDMTILIPGI
;
A
#
# COMPACT_ATOMS: atom_id res chain seq x y z
N MET A 1 -6.23 3.37 1.31
CA MET A 1 -7.41 3.90 2.03
C MET A 1 -8.09 4.91 1.15
N ARG A 2 -9.42 4.93 1.14
CA ARG A 2 -10.19 5.96 0.42
C ARG A 2 -10.00 7.32 1.10
N LEU A 3 -10.07 8.40 0.33
CA LEU A 3 -10.14 9.75 0.92
C LEU A 3 -11.32 9.87 1.89
N GLN A 4 -12.45 9.22 1.57
CA GLN A 4 -13.62 9.15 2.44
C GLN A 4 -13.35 8.40 3.76
N GLU A 5 -12.56 7.31 3.74
CA GLU A 5 -12.15 6.60 4.96
C GLU A 5 -11.24 7.48 5.81
N ILE A 6 -10.25 8.12 5.18
CA ILE A 6 -9.37 9.08 5.86
C ILE A 6 -10.19 10.21 6.48
N MET A 7 -11.13 10.78 5.75
CA MET A 7 -12.03 11.82 6.26
C MET A 7 -12.93 11.30 7.38
N GLY A 8 -13.38 10.05 7.30
CA GLY A 8 -14.16 9.37 8.34
C GLY A 8 -13.37 9.24 9.64
N ILE A 9 -12.16 8.68 9.55
CA ILE A 9 -11.18 8.55 10.65
C ILE A 9 -10.91 9.93 11.27
N VAL A 10 -10.56 10.92 10.43
CA VAL A 10 -10.28 12.28 10.90
C VAL A 10 -11.50 12.89 11.59
N ARG A 11 -12.71 12.69 11.06
CA ARG A 11 -13.95 13.20 11.65
C ARG A 11 -14.23 12.56 13.00
N GLU A 12 -14.10 11.24 13.12
CA GLU A 12 -14.32 10.51 14.37
C GLU A 12 -13.36 10.99 15.47
N TYR A 13 -12.07 11.01 15.17
CA TYR A 13 -11.08 11.49 16.14
C TYR A 13 -11.24 12.98 16.41
N PHE A 14 -11.72 13.79 15.46
CA PHE A 14 -11.99 15.21 15.69
C PHE A 14 -13.04 15.43 16.77
N PHE A 15 -14.12 14.64 16.76
CA PHE A 15 -15.12 14.70 17.83
C PHE A 15 -14.55 14.27 19.18
N LEU A 16 -13.77 13.18 19.22
CA LEU A 16 -13.10 12.73 20.45
C LEU A 16 -12.14 13.80 20.98
N ALA A 17 -11.33 14.40 20.11
CA ALA A 17 -10.41 15.47 20.46
C ALA A 17 -11.15 16.73 20.95
N LEU A 18 -12.26 17.09 20.32
CA LEU A 18 -13.08 18.22 20.76
C LEU A 18 -13.63 18.01 22.17
N ILE A 19 -14.19 16.83 22.45
CA ILE A 19 -14.70 16.46 23.78
C ILE A 19 -13.55 16.51 24.80
N ALA A 20 -12.40 15.91 24.47
CA ALA A 20 -11.24 15.88 25.36
C ALA A 20 -10.68 17.29 25.64
N VAL A 21 -10.62 18.17 24.64
CA VAL A 21 -10.23 19.58 24.82
C VAL A 21 -11.20 20.33 25.71
N ILE A 22 -12.51 20.10 25.58
CA ILE A 22 -13.50 20.71 26.46
C ILE A 22 -13.29 20.25 27.91
N VAL A 23 -13.13 18.95 28.13
CA VAL A 23 -12.88 18.37 29.47
C VAL A 23 -11.58 18.88 30.07
N LEU A 24 -10.46 18.82 29.34
CA LEU A 24 -9.17 19.34 29.79
C LEU A 24 -9.21 20.85 29.99
N GLY A 25 -9.95 21.58 29.15
CA GLY A 25 -10.20 23.01 29.29
C GLY A 25 -10.96 23.35 30.57
N LEU A 26 -11.97 22.57 30.92
CA LEU A 26 -12.71 22.71 32.18
C LEU A 26 -11.82 22.40 33.40
N ILE A 27 -11.05 21.31 33.35
CA ILE A 27 -10.09 20.96 34.41
C ILE A 27 -9.04 22.07 34.58
N PHE A 28 -8.48 22.57 33.48
CA PHE A 28 -7.52 23.66 33.50
C PHE A 28 -8.15 24.96 34.03
N PHE A 29 -9.39 25.27 33.64
CA PHE A 29 -10.11 26.43 34.12
C PHE A 29 -10.33 26.37 35.64
N ILE A 30 -10.79 25.22 36.15
CA ILE A 30 -10.95 24.94 37.58
C ILE A 30 -9.59 25.09 38.29
N GLY A 31 -8.54 24.44 37.78
CA GLY A 31 -7.20 24.52 38.36
C GLY A 31 -6.61 25.94 38.36
N TYR A 32 -6.77 26.70 37.28
CA TYR A 32 -6.20 28.04 37.17
C TYR A 32 -6.98 29.08 37.99
N PHE A 33 -8.32 29.09 37.93
CA PHE A 33 -9.13 30.09 38.65
C PHE A 33 -9.35 29.74 40.12
N ILE A 34 -9.62 28.48 40.44
CA ILE A 34 -9.92 28.06 41.81
C ILE A 34 -8.64 27.77 42.57
N VAL A 35 -7.74 26.96 42.01
CA VAL A 35 -6.51 26.56 42.73
C VAL A 35 -5.46 27.66 42.64
N TYR A 36 -5.02 28.03 41.45
CA TYR A 36 -3.90 28.97 41.30
C TYR A 36 -4.24 30.41 41.71
N ARG A 37 -5.35 30.99 41.24
CA ARG A 37 -5.74 32.38 41.55
C ARG A 37 -6.36 32.53 42.93
N LYS A 38 -7.34 31.69 43.30
CA LYS A 38 -8.12 31.86 44.54
C LYS A 38 -7.45 31.21 45.77
N LEU A 39 -6.90 30.00 45.66
CA LEU A 39 -6.25 29.32 46.80
C LEU A 39 -4.79 29.71 47.00
N PHE A 40 -3.99 29.82 45.93
CA PHE A 40 -2.55 30.11 46.01
C PHE A 40 -2.16 31.57 45.71
N GLY A 41 -3.12 32.46 45.44
CA GLY A 41 -2.87 33.89 45.24
C GLY A 41 -1.99 34.23 44.02
N GLY A 42 -1.98 33.36 43.01
CA GLY A 42 -1.16 33.49 41.82
C GLY A 42 -1.46 34.76 41.01
N LYS A 43 -0.42 35.54 40.68
CA LYS A 43 -0.54 36.84 39.99
C LYS A 43 -0.32 36.79 38.48
N LYS A 44 0.10 35.66 37.90
CA LYS A 44 0.36 35.58 36.46
C LYS A 44 -0.95 35.48 35.69
N GLU A 45 -1.19 36.42 34.77
CA GLU A 45 -2.36 36.39 33.90
C GLU A 45 -2.08 35.70 32.56
N LEU A 46 -3.01 34.85 32.13
CA LEU A 46 -3.01 34.21 30.82
C LEU A 46 -3.70 35.09 29.79
N THR A 47 -2.96 35.55 28.80
CA THR A 47 -3.52 36.24 27.62
C THR A 47 -4.45 35.31 26.83
N LYS A 48 -5.58 35.85 26.34
CA LYS A 48 -6.55 35.13 25.48
C LYS A 48 -5.90 34.38 24.31
N LYS A 49 -4.87 34.97 23.68
CA LYS A 49 -4.09 34.33 22.59
C LYS A 49 -3.40 33.04 23.04
N LYS A 50 -2.83 33.00 24.24
CA LYS A 50 -2.16 31.80 24.77
C LYS A 50 -3.16 30.69 25.09
N ILE A 51 -4.33 31.05 25.58
CA ILE A 51 -5.43 30.11 25.84
C ILE A 51 -5.92 29.51 24.52
N LEU A 52 -6.16 30.35 23.50
CA LEU A 52 -6.61 29.90 22.18
C LEU A 52 -5.62 28.96 21.51
N PHE A 53 -4.37 29.39 21.31
CA PHE A 53 -3.36 28.55 20.65
C PHE A 53 -2.98 27.34 21.49
N GLY A 54 -3.01 27.46 22.82
CA GLY A 54 -2.81 26.33 23.74
C GLY A 54 -3.90 25.28 23.56
N GLY A 55 -5.17 25.68 23.54
CA GLY A 55 -6.30 24.78 23.28
C GLY A 55 -6.22 24.12 21.91
N MET A 56 -5.90 24.88 20.85
CA MET A 56 -5.70 24.33 19.50
C MET A 56 -4.55 23.31 19.47
N PHE A 57 -3.43 23.61 20.11
CA PHE A 57 -2.28 22.70 20.17
C PHE A 57 -2.61 21.43 20.96
N THR A 58 -3.30 21.55 22.11
CA THR A 58 -3.75 20.39 22.87
C THR A 58 -4.70 19.51 22.06
N GLY A 59 -5.70 20.09 21.39
CA GLY A 59 -6.61 19.34 20.53
C GLY A 59 -5.89 18.63 19.40
N TYR A 60 -4.94 19.32 18.77
CA TYR A 60 -4.07 18.73 17.75
C TYR A 60 -3.26 17.54 18.31
N ILE A 61 -2.64 17.65 19.49
CA ILE A 61 -1.87 16.54 20.07
C ILE A 61 -2.76 15.34 20.35
N ILE A 62 -3.99 15.55 20.83
CA ILE A 62 -4.96 14.47 21.05
C ILE A 62 -5.35 13.81 19.74
N MET A 63 -5.55 14.59 18.67
CA MET A 63 -5.80 14.07 17.32
C MET A 63 -4.66 13.17 16.84
N VAL A 64 -3.42 13.63 16.95
CA VAL A 64 -2.24 12.86 16.53
C VAL A 64 -2.19 11.54 17.30
N ILE A 65 -2.29 11.58 18.63
CA ILE A 65 -2.28 10.38 19.48
C ILE A 65 -3.44 9.44 19.09
N GLY A 66 -4.64 9.97 18.86
CA GLY A 66 -5.79 9.17 18.45
C GLY A 66 -5.53 8.43 17.14
N VAL A 67 -5.07 9.14 16.11
CA VAL A 67 -4.79 8.55 14.80
C VAL A 67 -3.61 7.56 14.83
N THR A 68 -2.56 7.84 15.61
CA THR A 68 -1.35 6.99 15.65
C THR A 68 -1.51 5.74 16.51
N PHE A 69 -2.38 5.75 17.52
CA PHE A 69 -2.54 4.64 18.46
C PHE A 69 -3.86 3.88 18.36
N LEU A 70 -4.97 4.55 18.10
CA LEU A 70 -6.31 3.94 18.20
C LEU A 70 -6.80 3.33 16.88
N ASN A 71 -6.08 3.57 15.76
CA ASN A 71 -6.48 3.15 14.42
C ASN A 71 -5.61 2.01 13.83
N ARG A 72 -4.69 1.43 14.62
CA ARG A 72 -3.83 0.33 14.17
C ARG A 72 -4.19 -0.96 14.90
N GLY A 73 -4.43 -2.03 14.15
CA GLY A 73 -4.67 -3.37 14.70
C GLY A 73 -3.48 -3.82 15.52
N SER A 74 -3.73 -4.29 16.74
CA SER A 74 -2.70 -4.84 17.63
C SER A 74 -2.23 -6.18 17.07
N ASN A 75 -0.96 -6.28 16.63
CA ASN A 75 -0.13 -7.50 16.52
C ASN A 75 1.24 -7.29 15.84
N TYR A 76 1.85 -6.10 15.94
CA TYR A 76 3.24 -5.90 15.48
C TYR A 76 4.17 -6.02 16.68
N GLN A 77 4.63 -7.23 16.98
CA GLN A 77 5.51 -7.46 18.13
C GLN A 77 6.90 -6.87 17.87
N GLY A 78 7.13 -5.62 18.31
CA GLY A 78 8.47 -5.06 18.51
C GLY A 78 9.32 -4.88 17.24
N GLU A 79 8.72 -4.88 16.05
CA GLU A 79 9.46 -4.72 14.80
C GLU A 79 9.99 -3.30 14.63
N MET A 80 11.24 -3.19 14.17
CA MET A 80 11.89 -1.93 13.85
C MET A 80 12.33 -1.92 12.39
N ASN A 81 11.87 -0.93 11.64
CA ASN A 81 12.37 -0.62 10.31
C ASN A 81 13.33 0.58 10.38
N LEU A 82 14.62 0.25 10.51
CA LEU A 82 15.69 1.24 10.56
C LEU A 82 16.22 1.63 9.17
N SER A 83 15.69 1.05 8.09
CA SER A 83 16.20 1.34 6.77
C SER A 83 15.58 2.62 6.23
N PHE A 84 16.41 3.65 6.20
CA PHE A 84 16.03 4.96 5.68
C PHE A 84 15.57 4.88 4.21
N LEU A 85 14.49 5.58 3.89
CA LEU A 85 13.78 5.61 2.61
C LEU A 85 13.27 4.23 2.15
N SER A 86 12.97 3.32 3.08
CA SER A 86 12.32 2.04 2.78
C SER A 86 10.88 2.23 2.31
N SER A 87 10.08 3.03 3.00
CA SER A 87 8.68 3.31 2.62
C SER A 87 8.60 4.04 1.28
N TYR A 88 9.60 4.88 0.98
CA TYR A 88 9.73 5.54 -0.33
C TYR A 88 10.09 4.56 -1.45
N ARG A 89 10.99 3.60 -1.19
CA ARG A 89 11.33 2.53 -2.15
C ARG A 89 10.15 1.60 -2.38
N GLU A 90 9.44 1.23 -1.32
CA GLU A 90 8.21 0.43 -1.40
C GLU A 90 7.13 1.14 -2.23
N ALA A 91 6.87 2.42 -1.93
CA ALA A 91 5.95 3.25 -2.71
C ALA A 91 6.40 3.40 -4.16
N TRP A 92 7.69 3.46 -4.43
CA TRP A 92 8.23 3.52 -5.79
C TRP A 92 8.06 2.20 -6.53
N TYR A 93 8.53 1.07 -5.99
CA TYR A 93 8.54 -0.22 -6.70
C TYR A 93 7.15 -0.81 -6.90
N SER A 94 6.25 -0.67 -5.91
CA SER A 94 4.84 -1.03 -6.09
C SER A 94 4.06 0.00 -6.92
N PHE A 95 4.55 1.24 -6.96
CA PHE A 95 3.83 2.43 -7.43
C PHE A 95 2.40 2.58 -6.87
N SER A 96 2.13 2.00 -5.70
CA SER A 96 0.81 2.05 -5.10
C SER A 96 0.46 3.46 -4.62
N VAL A 97 -0.73 3.93 -5.01
CA VAL A 97 -1.31 5.18 -4.50
C VAL A 97 -1.39 5.16 -2.97
N ARG A 98 -1.64 3.99 -2.37
CA ARG A 98 -1.77 3.82 -0.91
C ARG A 98 -0.45 4.11 -0.18
N HIS A 99 0.66 3.53 -0.64
CA HIS A 99 1.98 3.76 -0.03
C HIS A 99 2.40 5.24 -0.16
N TRP A 100 2.16 5.86 -1.31
CA TRP A 100 2.41 7.31 -1.49
C TRP A 100 1.54 8.18 -0.58
N GLN A 101 0.26 7.84 -0.41
CA GLN A 101 -0.63 8.54 0.52
C GLN A 101 -0.11 8.49 1.95
N PHE A 102 0.38 7.34 2.42
CA PHE A 102 0.93 7.23 3.78
C PHE A 102 2.13 8.15 3.99
N VAL A 103 3.08 8.19 3.06
CA VAL A 103 4.22 9.12 3.11
C VAL A 103 3.75 10.58 3.19
N CYS A 104 2.81 10.98 2.32
CA CYS A 104 2.28 12.35 2.31
C CYS A 104 1.51 12.69 3.58
N LEU A 105 0.71 11.76 4.10
CA LEU A 105 -0.08 11.96 5.33
C LEU A 105 0.83 12.11 6.56
N ASN A 106 1.94 11.36 6.63
CA ASN A 106 2.92 11.52 7.72
C ASN A 106 3.56 12.91 7.70
N ILE A 107 3.92 13.43 6.52
CA ILE A 107 4.39 14.82 6.38
C ILE A 107 3.29 15.81 6.83
N LEU A 108 2.07 15.66 6.31
CA LEU A 108 0.98 16.60 6.60
C LEU A 108 0.58 16.60 8.08
N MET A 109 0.67 15.45 8.76
CA MET A 109 0.32 15.27 10.16
C MET A 109 1.08 16.25 11.07
N PHE A 110 2.35 16.52 10.79
CA PHE A 110 3.19 17.39 11.62
C PHE A 110 3.27 18.86 11.16
N VAL A 111 2.65 19.22 10.02
CA VAL A 111 2.56 20.62 9.59
C VAL A 111 1.89 21.51 10.66
N PRO A 112 0.76 21.11 11.29
CA PRO A 112 0.17 21.89 12.39
C PRO A 112 1.09 22.05 13.60
N PHE A 113 1.91 21.05 13.94
CA PHE A 113 2.91 21.17 15.01
C PHE A 113 3.87 22.32 14.75
N GLY A 114 4.42 22.38 13.53
CA GLY A 114 5.33 23.43 13.09
C GLY A 114 4.71 24.83 13.09
N ILE A 115 3.40 24.94 12.83
CA ILE A 115 2.66 26.21 12.84
C ILE A 115 2.33 26.67 14.27
N LEU A 116 1.79 25.76 15.09
CA LEU A 116 1.21 26.09 16.39
C LEU A 116 2.27 26.34 17.46
N LEU A 117 3.36 25.56 17.47
CA LEU A 117 4.37 25.65 18.53
C LEU A 117 5.06 27.04 18.61
N PRO A 118 5.46 27.68 17.50
CA PRO A 118 5.98 29.06 17.51
C PRO A 118 5.00 30.13 18.01
N LEU A 119 3.69 29.87 17.90
CA LEU A 119 2.63 30.79 18.37
C LEU A 119 2.44 30.73 19.90
N LEU A 120 2.82 29.61 20.54
CA LEU A 120 2.69 29.44 21.99
C LEU A 120 3.72 30.25 22.78
N ARG A 121 4.98 30.29 22.31
CA ARG A 121 6.06 30.98 23.02
C ARG A 121 7.14 31.51 22.06
N PRO A 122 7.66 32.74 22.27
CA PRO A 122 8.70 33.32 21.42
C PRO A 122 9.98 32.48 21.29
N ARG A 123 10.32 31.64 22.28
CA ARG A 123 11.47 30.73 22.21
C ARG A 123 11.38 29.79 21.00
N PHE A 124 10.19 29.31 20.67
CA PHE A 124 9.91 28.42 19.54
C PHE A 124 9.89 29.15 18.19
N GLN A 125 9.99 30.49 18.18
CA GLN A 125 10.22 31.21 16.92
C GLN A 125 11.63 31.01 16.38
N ARG A 126 12.57 30.47 17.18
CA ARG A 126 13.88 30.01 16.66
C ARG A 126 13.74 28.56 16.22
N ALA A 127 14.12 28.28 14.97
CA ALA A 127 13.95 26.98 14.32
C ALA A 127 14.45 25.81 15.17
N ILE A 128 15.63 25.94 15.79
CA ILE A 128 16.23 24.88 16.62
C ILE A 128 15.30 24.37 17.73
N TRP A 129 14.49 25.23 18.34
CA TRP A 129 13.58 24.83 19.43
C TRP A 129 12.32 24.15 18.91
N THR A 130 11.80 24.57 17.76
CA THR A 130 10.61 23.94 17.15
C THR A 130 10.96 22.62 16.51
N ILE A 131 12.05 22.56 15.74
CA ILE A 131 12.53 21.35 15.09
C ILE A 131 12.98 20.34 16.15
N GLY A 132 13.71 20.77 17.19
CA GLY A 132 14.11 19.88 18.29
C GLY A 132 12.92 19.32 19.07
N ALA A 133 11.87 20.13 19.30
CA ALA A 133 10.64 19.65 19.93
C ALA A 133 9.86 18.69 19.03
N ALA A 134 9.82 18.94 17.71
CA ALA A 134 9.20 18.05 16.75
C ALA A 134 9.89 16.69 16.71
N LEU A 135 11.23 16.69 16.63
CA LEU A 135 12.06 15.48 16.65
C LEU A 135 11.82 14.67 17.93
N LEU A 136 11.83 15.31 19.10
CA LEU A 136 11.56 14.64 20.37
C LEU A 136 10.14 14.06 20.42
N PHE A 137 9.15 14.80 19.92
CA PHE A 137 7.76 14.36 19.93
C PHE A 137 7.54 13.16 19.01
N THR A 138 8.02 13.21 17.76
CA THR A 138 7.91 12.06 16.85
C THR A 138 8.68 10.85 17.38
N LEU A 139 9.87 11.05 17.97
CA LEU A 139 10.63 9.96 18.57
C LEU A 139 9.89 9.31 19.75
N SER A 140 9.20 10.13 20.54
CA SER A 140 8.38 9.65 21.66
C SER A 140 7.19 8.80 21.18
N ILE A 141 6.54 9.20 20.08
CA ILE A 141 5.44 8.42 19.48
C ILE A 141 5.95 7.05 19.03
N GLU A 142 7.00 7.02 18.20
CA GLU A 142 7.56 5.78 17.67
C GLU A 142 8.09 4.86 18.78
N SER A 143 8.78 5.44 19.78
CA SER A 143 9.27 4.67 20.92
C SER A 143 8.14 4.07 21.75
N PHE A 144 7.03 4.80 21.93
CA PHE A 144 5.88 4.30 22.65
C PHE A 144 5.13 3.22 21.85
N GLN A 145 5.02 3.36 20.52
CA GLN A 145 4.45 2.32 19.64
C GLN A 145 5.28 1.03 19.71
N LEU A 146 6.61 1.14 19.66
CA LEU A 146 7.53 0.02 19.81
C LEU A 146 7.36 -0.68 21.17
N MET A 147 7.32 0.10 22.27
CA MET A 147 7.16 -0.45 23.62
C MET A 147 5.80 -1.12 23.86
N THR A 148 4.75 -0.63 23.21
CA THR A 148 3.37 -1.12 23.37
C THR A 148 2.97 -2.18 22.35
N GLY A 149 3.81 -2.46 21.34
CA GLY A 149 3.50 -3.39 20.25
C GLY A 149 2.33 -2.95 19.36
N THR A 150 2.02 -1.65 19.37
CA THR A 150 0.89 -1.07 18.61
C THR A 150 1.30 -0.66 17.19
N GLY A 151 2.58 -0.77 16.84
CA GLY A 151 3.10 -0.47 15.52
C GLY A 151 4.58 -0.83 15.35
N ILE A 152 5.09 -0.59 14.14
CA ILE A 152 6.49 -0.75 13.76
C ILE A 152 7.20 0.58 14.01
N PHE A 153 8.40 0.56 14.59
CA PHE A 153 9.24 1.76 14.69
C PHE A 153 9.84 2.06 13.31
N GLU A 154 9.44 3.15 12.66
CA GLU A 154 9.89 3.48 11.30
C GLU A 154 10.73 4.76 11.26
N VAL A 155 11.97 4.66 10.77
CA VAL A 155 12.86 5.83 10.60
C VAL A 155 12.30 6.82 9.56
N ASP A 156 11.54 6.32 8.59
CA ASP A 156 10.91 7.15 7.58
C ASP A 156 9.79 8.01 8.16
N ASP A 157 9.07 7.51 9.18
CA ASP A 157 8.02 8.27 9.87
C ASP A 157 8.61 9.43 10.67
N LEU A 158 9.73 9.19 11.38
CA LEU A 158 10.50 10.25 12.03
C LEU A 158 10.91 11.35 11.04
N PHE A 159 11.41 10.95 9.87
CA PHE A 159 11.83 11.88 8.81
C PHE A 159 10.64 12.67 8.23
N ASN A 160 9.55 11.99 7.88
CA ASN A 160 8.36 12.59 7.29
C ASN A 160 7.70 13.58 8.26
N ASN A 161 7.55 13.19 9.52
CA ASN A 161 7.01 14.04 10.57
C ASN A 161 7.88 15.29 10.81
N LEU A 162 9.21 15.12 10.85
CA LEU A 162 10.13 16.24 10.99
C LEU A 162 10.04 17.20 9.80
N LEU A 163 9.94 16.67 8.58
CA LEU A 163 9.76 17.46 7.35
C LEU A 163 8.46 18.27 7.38
N GLY A 164 7.37 17.65 7.85
CA GLY A 164 6.09 18.31 8.13
C GLY A 164 6.24 19.49 9.09
N ALA A 165 6.92 19.29 10.22
CA ALA A 165 7.15 20.35 11.20
C ALA A 165 8.02 21.50 10.64
N ILE A 166 9.02 21.19 9.81
CA ILE A 166 9.85 22.19 9.12
C ILE A 166 9.00 23.02 8.15
N ILE A 167 8.14 22.39 7.36
CA ILE A 167 7.20 23.06 6.44
C ILE A 167 6.26 23.98 7.22
N GLY A 168 5.61 23.46 8.27
CA GLY A 168 4.70 24.24 9.11
C GLY A 168 5.37 25.45 9.77
N TYR A 169 6.60 25.26 10.27
CA TYR A 169 7.41 26.34 10.82
C TYR A 169 7.71 27.41 9.77
N GLY A 170 8.11 27.01 8.57
CA GLY A 170 8.34 27.91 7.44
C GLY A 170 7.11 28.74 7.08
N ILE A 171 5.93 28.09 7.00
CA ILE A 171 4.65 28.76 6.74
C ILE A 171 4.38 29.84 7.78
N ILE A 172 4.41 29.52 9.08
CA ILE A 172 4.05 30.50 10.11
C ILE A 172 5.08 31.63 10.23
N MET A 173 6.37 31.36 9.98
CA MET A 173 7.42 32.38 9.98
C MET A 173 7.25 33.43 8.88
N CYS A 174 6.52 33.12 7.80
CA CYS A 174 6.18 34.11 6.78
C CYS A 174 5.17 35.17 7.28
N PHE A 175 4.35 34.84 8.27
CA PHE A 175 3.31 35.73 8.79
C PHE A 175 3.73 36.56 10.02
N PHE A 176 4.87 36.23 10.65
CA PHE A 176 5.37 37.04 11.75
C PHE A 176 5.90 38.39 11.25
N PRO A 177 5.40 39.53 11.78
CA PRO A 177 5.83 40.86 11.35
C PRO A 177 7.25 41.11 11.84
N ILE A 178 8.23 40.78 11.01
CA ILE A 178 9.61 41.15 11.22
C ILE A 178 9.82 42.38 10.35
N LYS A 179 9.92 43.55 10.97
CA LYS A 179 10.04 44.89 10.35
C LYS A 179 11.20 45.07 9.32
N ALA A 180 11.86 44.00 8.86
CA ALA A 180 13.04 44.05 8.00
C ALA A 180 13.30 42.78 7.16
N LYS A 181 12.27 42.09 6.64
CA LYS A 181 12.49 40.89 5.79
C LYS A 181 11.94 41.06 4.39
N GLY A 182 12.84 41.18 3.41
CA GLY A 182 12.51 41.22 1.98
C GLY A 182 12.12 39.85 1.42
N LYS A 183 11.61 39.82 0.17
CA LYS A 183 11.13 38.61 -0.54
C LYS A 183 12.05 37.39 -0.43
N ARG A 184 13.36 37.61 -0.40
CA ARG A 184 14.39 36.57 -0.27
C ARG A 184 14.25 35.71 1.00
N GLN A 185 13.85 36.31 2.12
CA GLN A 185 13.75 35.59 3.39
C GLN A 185 12.49 34.72 3.48
N SER A 186 11.37 35.19 2.91
CA SER A 186 10.15 34.38 2.77
C SER A 186 10.39 33.18 1.87
N PHE A 187 11.16 33.36 0.79
CA PHE A 187 11.59 32.25 -0.06
C PHE A 187 12.37 31.19 0.71
N PHE A 188 13.32 31.57 1.57
CA PHE A 188 14.05 30.61 2.42
C PHE A 188 13.15 29.86 3.41
N TYR A 189 12.08 30.48 3.92
CA TYR A 189 11.15 29.79 4.81
C TYR A 189 10.25 28.80 4.07
N LEU A 190 9.86 29.12 2.84
CA LEU A 190 9.03 28.24 2.01
C LEU A 190 9.84 27.25 1.18
N SER A 191 11.17 27.36 1.12
CA SER A 191 12.01 26.46 0.32
C SER A 191 11.82 24.99 0.70
N PRO A 192 11.63 24.57 1.96
CA PRO A 192 11.35 23.16 2.27
C PRO A 192 10.05 22.67 1.61
N LEU A 193 8.98 23.47 1.63
CA LEU A 193 7.72 23.13 0.96
C LEU A 193 7.92 22.98 -0.55
N PHE A 194 8.61 23.94 -1.18
CA PHE A 194 8.88 23.87 -2.61
C PHE A 194 9.76 22.67 -2.97
N LEU A 195 10.78 22.35 -2.16
CA LEU A 195 11.62 21.18 -2.39
C LEU A 195 10.82 19.88 -2.32
N VAL A 196 9.90 19.75 -1.35
CA VAL A 196 9.02 18.58 -1.26
C VAL A 196 8.11 18.48 -2.48
N VAL A 197 7.42 19.57 -2.83
CA VAL A 197 6.52 19.59 -4.01
C VAL A 197 7.28 19.29 -5.30
N LEU A 198 8.46 19.87 -5.49
CA LEU A 198 9.32 19.61 -6.64
C LEU A 198 9.83 18.17 -6.66
N SER A 199 10.17 17.59 -5.52
CA SER A 199 10.65 16.20 -5.44
C SER A 199 9.55 15.22 -5.83
N PHE A 200 8.36 15.33 -5.23
CA PHE A 200 7.20 14.51 -5.61
C PHE A 200 6.81 14.75 -7.08
N GLY A 201 6.73 16.01 -7.50
CA GLY A 201 6.43 16.37 -8.89
C GLY A 201 7.42 15.74 -9.86
N SER A 202 8.72 15.73 -9.54
CA SER A 202 9.76 15.11 -10.36
C SER A 202 9.64 13.58 -10.39
N ILE A 203 9.36 12.94 -9.25
CA ILE A 203 9.16 11.48 -9.15
C ILE A 203 7.98 11.05 -10.03
N PHE A 204 6.82 11.70 -9.88
CA PHE A 204 5.62 11.37 -10.65
C PHE A 204 5.76 11.71 -12.14
N THR A 205 6.43 12.82 -12.46
CA THR A 205 6.72 13.18 -13.86
C THR A 205 7.67 12.16 -14.49
N TYR A 206 8.74 11.78 -13.79
CA TYR A 206 9.67 10.76 -14.26
C TYR A 206 8.95 9.43 -14.49
N TYR A 207 8.14 8.97 -13.53
CA TYR A 207 7.34 7.76 -13.71
C TYR A 207 6.38 7.86 -14.90
N HIS A 208 5.69 8.99 -15.07
CA HIS A 208 4.76 9.20 -16.17
C HIS A 208 5.44 8.98 -17.53
N PHE A 209 6.68 9.48 -17.69
CA PHE A 209 7.45 9.33 -18.93
C PHE A 209 8.18 7.99 -19.10
N LYS A 210 8.28 7.13 -18.07
CA LYS A 210 8.80 5.76 -18.26
C LYS A 210 7.89 5.00 -19.22
N GLU A 211 8.45 4.24 -20.16
CA GLU A 211 7.66 3.36 -21.02
C GLU A 211 6.91 2.32 -20.19
N PHE A 212 7.67 1.56 -19.38
CA PHE A 212 7.15 0.52 -18.50
C PHE A 212 6.93 1.02 -17.07
N GLY A 213 6.01 0.36 -16.38
CA GLY A 213 5.80 0.51 -14.95
C GLY A 213 6.94 -0.05 -14.12
N ASN A 214 6.79 0.08 -12.81
CA ASN A 214 7.72 -0.50 -11.85
C ASN A 214 7.26 -1.92 -11.50
N LEU A 215 8.23 -2.78 -11.20
CA LEU A 215 7.99 -4.16 -10.80
C LEU A 215 8.08 -4.25 -9.28
N SER A 216 7.00 -4.72 -8.65
CA SER A 216 6.93 -4.86 -7.20
C SER A 216 7.91 -5.90 -6.66
N ILE A 217 8.40 -6.84 -7.51
CA ILE A 217 9.42 -7.86 -7.17
C ILE A 217 10.82 -7.29 -6.94
N VAL A 218 11.06 -6.01 -7.25
CA VAL A 218 12.34 -5.37 -6.96
C VAL A 218 12.48 -5.22 -5.44
N PRO A 219 13.62 -5.64 -4.85
CA PRO A 219 13.77 -5.61 -3.40
C PRO A 219 13.88 -4.19 -2.85
N ILE A 220 13.21 -3.96 -1.71
CA ILE A 220 13.39 -2.75 -0.91
C ILE A 220 14.78 -2.76 -0.27
N HIS A 221 15.24 -3.93 0.22
CA HIS A 221 16.54 -4.15 0.84
C HIS A 221 17.28 -5.28 0.15
N ARG A 222 18.60 -5.16 0.04
CA ARG A 222 19.40 -6.29 -0.42
C ARG A 222 19.36 -7.39 0.63
N ALA A 223 19.19 -8.62 0.17
CA ALA A 223 19.43 -9.80 0.99
C ALA A 223 20.90 -9.82 1.44
N ASP A 224 21.14 -10.26 2.68
CA ASP A 224 22.51 -10.39 3.18
C ASP A 224 23.14 -11.68 2.66
N MET A 225 23.98 -11.51 1.65
CA MET A 225 24.69 -12.59 0.96
C MET A 225 26.12 -12.79 1.48
N THR A 226 26.53 -12.09 2.55
CA THR A 226 27.94 -12.04 2.97
C THR A 226 28.50 -13.39 3.42
N GLN A 227 27.65 -14.28 3.95
CA GLN A 227 28.00 -15.63 4.38
C GLN A 227 27.33 -16.72 3.54
N ALA A 228 26.57 -16.34 2.53
CA ALA A 228 25.78 -17.27 1.73
C ALA A 228 26.68 -18.14 0.85
N THR A 229 26.50 -19.44 0.92
CA THR A 229 27.08 -20.39 -0.03
C THR A 229 26.08 -20.65 -1.14
N THR A 230 26.46 -20.34 -2.39
CA THR A 230 25.60 -20.55 -3.56
C THR A 230 26.08 -21.76 -4.37
N THR A 231 25.15 -22.66 -4.67
CA THR A 231 25.36 -23.85 -5.51
C THR A 231 24.39 -23.83 -6.68
N ILE A 232 24.80 -24.38 -7.82
CA ILE A 232 24.06 -24.27 -9.08
C ILE A 232 24.13 -25.62 -9.80
N ASP A 233 22.97 -26.14 -10.21
CA ASP A 233 22.87 -27.39 -10.99
C ASP A 233 22.65 -27.15 -12.50
N VAL A 234 22.49 -25.88 -12.89
CA VAL A 234 22.27 -25.43 -14.27
C VAL A 234 23.43 -24.60 -14.81
N GLN A 235 23.68 -24.68 -16.13
CA GLN A 235 24.60 -23.77 -16.81
C GLN A 235 23.85 -22.53 -17.32
N PHE A 236 24.24 -21.35 -16.83
CA PHE A 236 23.64 -20.09 -17.26
C PHE A 236 24.13 -19.63 -18.63
N ASN A 237 23.21 -19.21 -19.47
CA ASN A 237 23.50 -18.59 -20.76
C ASN A 237 24.08 -17.17 -20.56
N ASP A 238 25.19 -16.87 -21.26
CA ASP A 238 25.81 -15.54 -21.26
C ASP A 238 25.24 -14.62 -22.35
N ASN A 239 24.52 -15.18 -23.33
CA ASN A 239 23.93 -14.41 -24.40
C ASN A 239 22.63 -13.75 -23.97
N ARG A 240 22.49 -12.47 -24.31
CA ARG A 240 21.22 -11.76 -24.23
C ARG A 240 20.28 -12.25 -25.32
N ILE A 241 19.04 -12.53 -24.94
CA ILE A 241 17.99 -13.02 -25.84
C ILE A 241 16.91 -11.96 -26.00
N THR A 242 16.09 -12.13 -27.04
CA THR A 242 14.98 -11.24 -27.34
C THR A 242 13.68 -11.97 -27.06
N VAL A 243 12.81 -11.35 -26.25
CA VAL A 243 11.52 -11.92 -25.84
C VAL A 243 10.42 -10.88 -25.96
N PRO A 244 9.15 -11.30 -26.18
CA PRO A 244 8.03 -10.37 -26.24
C PRO A 244 7.76 -9.70 -24.90
N VAL A 245 7.21 -8.49 -24.93
CA VAL A 245 6.52 -7.84 -23.82
C VAL A 245 5.05 -7.79 -24.18
N TYR A 246 4.18 -8.08 -23.22
CA TYR A 246 2.73 -8.05 -23.43
C TYR A 246 2.08 -6.95 -22.61
N ARG A 247 0.81 -6.66 -22.90
CA ARG A 247 0.01 -5.68 -22.18
C ARG A 247 -1.31 -6.29 -21.75
N ALA A 248 -1.68 -6.04 -20.49
CA ALA A 248 -2.96 -6.46 -19.95
C ALA A 248 -4.11 -5.61 -20.55
N PRO A 249 -5.36 -6.10 -20.52
CA PRO A 249 -6.48 -5.38 -21.11
C PRO A 249 -6.72 -3.98 -20.52
N SER A 250 -6.44 -3.79 -19.22
CA SER A 250 -6.56 -2.54 -18.46
C SER A 250 -7.94 -1.84 -18.54
N TYR A 251 -8.58 -1.68 -17.40
CA TYR A 251 -9.95 -1.20 -17.29
C TYR A 251 -10.00 0.19 -16.65
N THR A 252 -10.87 1.04 -17.18
CA THR A 252 -11.33 2.22 -16.44
C THR A 252 -12.38 1.80 -15.43
N LYS A 253 -12.62 2.62 -14.40
CA LYS A 253 -13.74 2.40 -13.48
C LYS A 253 -15.07 2.18 -14.22
N ALA A 254 -15.37 3.00 -15.24
CA ALA A 254 -16.60 2.86 -16.01
C ALA A 254 -16.67 1.52 -16.79
N ALA A 255 -15.53 1.03 -17.29
CA ALA A 255 -15.46 -0.28 -17.95
C ALA A 255 -15.69 -1.43 -16.95
N ALA A 256 -15.14 -1.32 -15.74
CA ALA A 256 -15.38 -2.28 -14.66
C ALA A 256 -16.84 -2.25 -14.19
N ASP A 257 -17.44 -1.06 -14.03
CA ASP A 257 -18.86 -0.91 -13.68
C ASP A 257 -19.74 -1.62 -14.72
N ASN A 258 -19.46 -1.42 -16.03
CA ASN A 258 -20.18 -2.11 -17.11
C ASN A 258 -19.96 -3.62 -17.10
N PHE A 259 -18.73 -4.08 -16.83
CA PHE A 259 -18.44 -5.51 -16.70
C PHE A 259 -19.31 -6.13 -15.60
N VAL A 260 -19.36 -5.50 -14.43
CA VAL A 260 -20.12 -6.00 -13.28
C VAL A 260 -21.63 -5.98 -13.52
N THR A 261 -22.16 -4.95 -14.18
CA THR A 261 -23.57 -4.92 -14.58
C THR A 261 -23.89 -6.08 -15.52
N ASN A 262 -23.10 -6.27 -16.58
CA ASN A 262 -23.29 -7.37 -17.52
C ASN A 262 -23.15 -8.74 -16.85
N PHE A 263 -22.19 -8.89 -15.93
CA PHE A 263 -22.01 -10.11 -15.15
C PHE A 263 -23.26 -10.40 -14.31
N SER A 264 -23.77 -9.40 -13.59
CA SER A 264 -24.96 -9.51 -12.74
C SER A 264 -26.20 -9.89 -13.54
N GLU A 265 -26.39 -9.31 -14.73
CA GLU A 265 -27.50 -9.62 -15.63
C GLU A 265 -27.48 -11.08 -16.09
N ARG A 266 -26.29 -11.62 -16.42
CA ARG A 266 -26.11 -13.01 -16.85
C ARG A 266 -26.53 -14.02 -15.78
N ILE A 267 -26.27 -13.71 -14.52
CA ILE A 267 -26.64 -14.55 -13.38
C ILE A 267 -27.96 -14.13 -12.72
N HIS A 268 -28.74 -13.28 -13.39
CA HIS A 268 -30.07 -12.84 -12.97
C HIS A 268 -30.12 -12.15 -11.60
N LEU A 269 -29.07 -11.41 -11.23
CA LEU A 269 -29.04 -10.58 -10.03
C LEU A 269 -29.50 -9.15 -10.32
N ASP A 270 -30.30 -8.59 -9.40
CA ASP A 270 -30.68 -7.18 -9.44
C ASP A 270 -29.48 -6.30 -9.01
N SER A 271 -28.93 -5.57 -9.98
CA SER A 271 -27.83 -4.62 -9.78
C SER A 271 -28.31 -3.16 -9.68
N THR A 272 -29.62 -2.89 -9.67
CA THR A 272 -30.18 -1.53 -9.67
C THR A 272 -29.72 -0.69 -8.48
N ASN A 273 -29.60 -1.31 -7.30
CA ASN A 273 -29.17 -0.67 -6.06
C ASN A 273 -27.76 -1.10 -5.63
N MET A 274 -26.92 -1.53 -6.58
CA MET A 274 -25.56 -2.00 -6.30
C MET A 274 -24.73 -0.96 -5.54
N GLU A 275 -24.11 -1.36 -4.44
CA GLU A 275 -23.18 -0.53 -3.70
C GLU A 275 -21.78 -0.69 -4.27
N VAL A 276 -21.17 0.40 -4.72
CA VAL A 276 -19.83 0.40 -5.33
C VAL A 276 -18.83 1.10 -4.42
N ILE A 277 -17.85 0.34 -3.95
CA ILE A 277 -16.69 0.81 -3.21
C ILE A 277 -15.50 0.86 -4.17
N SER A 278 -15.11 2.05 -4.60
CA SER A 278 -13.98 2.23 -5.52
C SER A 278 -12.70 2.64 -4.78
N TYR A 279 -11.63 1.90 -5.06
CA TYR A 279 -10.25 2.22 -4.72
C TYR A 279 -9.50 2.69 -5.99
N PRO A 280 -8.25 3.18 -5.86
CA PRO A 280 -7.49 3.64 -7.03
C PRO A 280 -7.27 2.57 -8.11
N ASP A 281 -7.01 1.33 -7.70
CA ASP A 281 -6.57 0.25 -8.60
C ASP A 281 -7.62 -0.88 -8.71
N GLU A 282 -8.72 -0.80 -7.97
CA GLU A 282 -9.72 -1.86 -7.84
C GLU A 282 -11.11 -1.32 -7.47
N GLY A 283 -12.15 -2.10 -7.79
CA GLY A 283 -13.54 -1.84 -7.43
C GLY A 283 -14.15 -3.02 -6.68
N VAL A 284 -14.88 -2.74 -5.61
CA VAL A 284 -15.62 -3.73 -4.83
C VAL A 284 -17.11 -3.43 -4.95
N TYR A 285 -17.85 -4.40 -5.46
CA TYR A 285 -19.24 -4.26 -5.87
C TYR A 285 -20.11 -5.19 -5.04
N TRP A 286 -21.07 -4.65 -4.31
CA TRP A 286 -22.03 -5.43 -3.53
C TRP A 286 -23.38 -5.42 -4.23
N ILE A 287 -23.88 -6.61 -4.55
CA ILE A 287 -25.06 -6.83 -5.40
C ILE A 287 -26.10 -7.63 -4.62
N GLY A 288 -27.38 -7.41 -4.93
CA GLY A 288 -28.51 -8.09 -4.29
C GLY A 288 -28.93 -7.49 -2.94
N SER A 289 -30.05 -7.99 -2.40
CA SER A 289 -30.56 -7.60 -1.09
C SER A 289 -29.55 -7.93 0.01
N ASP A 290 -29.35 -7.01 0.94
CA ASP A 290 -28.48 -7.17 2.12
C ASP A 290 -27.04 -7.62 1.81
N ARG A 291 -26.48 -7.20 0.66
CA ARG A 291 -25.09 -7.50 0.27
C ARG A 291 -24.81 -9.00 0.11
N SER A 292 -25.78 -9.75 -0.42
CA SER A 292 -25.68 -11.21 -0.61
C SER A 292 -24.58 -11.64 -1.58
N HIS A 293 -24.16 -10.76 -2.49
CA HIS A 293 -23.10 -11.07 -3.47
C HIS A 293 -22.04 -9.98 -3.49
N ASN A 294 -20.80 -10.38 -3.78
CA ASN A 294 -19.69 -9.47 -3.96
C ASN A 294 -18.89 -9.78 -5.21
N ILE A 295 -18.46 -8.73 -5.91
CA ILE A 295 -17.40 -8.81 -6.93
C ILE A 295 -16.29 -7.86 -6.55
N TRP A 296 -15.08 -8.38 -6.43
CA TRP A 296 -13.85 -7.59 -6.33
C TRP A 296 -13.13 -7.64 -7.66
N PHE A 297 -13.06 -6.50 -8.35
CA PHE A 297 -12.51 -6.37 -9.70
C PHE A 297 -11.22 -5.55 -9.71
N GLN A 298 -10.17 -6.04 -10.36
CA GLN A 298 -8.88 -5.36 -10.50
C GLN A 298 -8.83 -4.57 -11.81
N PHE A 299 -8.56 -3.26 -11.73
CA PHE A 299 -8.55 -2.41 -12.92
C PHE A 299 -7.33 -2.63 -13.80
N LEU A 300 -6.23 -3.14 -13.25
CA LEU A 300 -4.97 -3.25 -13.97
C LEU A 300 -5.01 -4.30 -15.09
N ASP A 301 -5.56 -5.48 -14.80
CA ASP A 301 -5.62 -6.64 -15.71
C ASP A 301 -7.04 -7.17 -15.97
N GLY A 302 -8.02 -6.79 -15.15
CA GLY A 302 -9.38 -7.31 -15.23
C GLY A 302 -9.59 -8.63 -14.51
N SER A 303 -8.62 -9.08 -13.72
CA SER A 303 -8.84 -10.20 -12.80
C SER A 303 -9.91 -9.83 -11.79
N TYR A 304 -10.68 -10.83 -11.33
CA TYR A 304 -11.74 -10.59 -10.36
C TYR A 304 -12.00 -11.78 -9.46
N ARG A 305 -12.64 -11.50 -8.32
CA ARG A 305 -13.24 -12.50 -7.43
C ARG A 305 -14.73 -12.24 -7.31
N TYR A 306 -15.54 -13.26 -7.50
CA TYR A 306 -16.96 -13.27 -7.21
C TYR A 306 -17.23 -14.21 -6.03
N THR A 307 -18.10 -13.78 -5.12
CA THR A 307 -18.55 -14.56 -3.96
C THR A 307 -20.06 -14.36 -3.76
N ASP A 308 -20.79 -15.47 -3.72
CA ASP A 308 -22.16 -15.58 -3.19
C ASP A 308 -22.07 -15.97 -1.72
N PHE A 309 -22.51 -15.08 -0.82
CA PHE A 309 -22.37 -15.26 0.63
C PHE A 309 -23.31 -16.32 1.21
N SER A 310 -24.24 -16.88 0.43
CA SER A 310 -24.97 -18.06 0.88
C SER A 310 -24.06 -19.27 1.08
N SER A 311 -22.82 -19.27 0.56
CA SER A 311 -21.82 -20.30 0.85
C SER A 311 -21.47 -20.44 2.35
N PHE A 312 -21.81 -19.45 3.18
CA PHE A 312 -21.63 -19.46 4.62
C PHE A 312 -22.88 -19.91 5.40
N ASP A 313 -23.99 -20.22 4.71
CA ASP A 313 -25.20 -20.74 5.34
C ASP A 313 -24.99 -22.18 5.85
N GLU A 314 -25.61 -22.53 6.99
CA GLU A 314 -25.38 -23.81 7.67
C GLU A 314 -25.74 -25.06 6.83
N ASP A 315 -26.66 -24.92 5.87
CA ASP A 315 -27.11 -26.02 4.99
C ASP A 315 -26.29 -26.16 3.69
N LYS A 316 -25.30 -25.28 3.47
CA LYS A 316 -24.49 -25.24 2.25
C LYS A 316 -23.15 -25.92 2.47
N GLU A 317 -22.93 -27.01 1.76
CA GLU A 317 -21.68 -27.78 1.82
C GLU A 317 -21.05 -27.90 0.43
N PRO A 318 -19.71 -27.80 0.30
CA PRO A 318 -19.01 -28.06 -0.95
C PRO A 318 -19.31 -29.47 -1.49
N LYS A 319 -19.58 -29.58 -2.79
CA LYS A 319 -19.95 -30.83 -3.45
C LYS A 319 -19.08 -31.06 -4.67
N ASP A 320 -18.57 -32.27 -4.79
CA ASP A 320 -17.86 -32.69 -6.00
C ASP A 320 -18.82 -32.87 -7.18
N VAL A 321 -18.36 -32.44 -8.34
CA VAL A 321 -19.04 -32.56 -9.63
C VAL A 321 -18.02 -32.81 -10.74
N GLU A 322 -18.51 -33.34 -11.87
CA GLU A 322 -17.70 -33.57 -13.08
C GLU A 322 -17.33 -32.25 -13.78
N GLU A 323 -16.19 -32.25 -14.48
CA GLU A 323 -15.65 -31.09 -15.19
C GLU A 323 -16.67 -30.48 -16.18
N GLU A 324 -17.30 -31.32 -17.01
CA GLU A 324 -18.28 -30.88 -18.02
C GLU A 324 -19.44 -30.08 -17.40
N THR A 325 -19.93 -30.50 -16.23
CA THR A 325 -21.00 -29.78 -15.52
C THR A 325 -20.51 -28.44 -14.96
N LEU A 326 -19.26 -28.36 -14.50
CA LEU A 326 -18.67 -27.08 -14.08
C LEU A 326 -18.52 -26.12 -15.27
N GLU A 327 -18.01 -26.61 -16.41
CA GLU A 327 -17.85 -25.81 -17.62
C GLU A 327 -19.20 -25.24 -18.08
N GLU A 328 -20.24 -26.08 -18.13
CA GLU A 328 -21.61 -25.64 -18.44
C GLU A 328 -22.11 -24.55 -17.49
N ASN A 329 -21.82 -24.66 -16.19
CA ASN A 329 -22.17 -23.63 -15.22
C ASN A 329 -21.39 -22.33 -15.44
N LEU A 330 -20.09 -22.41 -15.75
CA LEU A 330 -19.23 -21.25 -15.98
C LEU A 330 -19.62 -20.44 -17.23
N THR A 331 -20.16 -21.09 -18.27
CA THR A 331 -20.71 -20.36 -19.42
C THR A 331 -21.85 -19.42 -19.03
N LYS A 332 -22.63 -19.75 -17.98
CA LYS A 332 -23.70 -18.88 -17.45
C LYS A 332 -23.12 -17.60 -16.82
N PHE A 333 -21.90 -17.65 -16.29
CA PHE A 333 -21.16 -16.48 -15.81
C PHE A 333 -20.46 -15.72 -16.95
N GLY A 334 -20.54 -16.22 -18.19
CA GLY A 334 -19.81 -15.65 -19.34
C GLY A 334 -18.32 -15.94 -19.30
N ILE A 335 -17.91 -17.05 -18.68
CA ILE A 335 -16.51 -17.49 -18.59
C ILE A 335 -16.31 -18.65 -19.57
N ASP A 336 -15.44 -18.43 -20.55
CA ASP A 336 -15.01 -19.45 -21.50
C ASP A 336 -13.63 -20.00 -21.08
N ILE A 337 -13.54 -21.31 -20.88
CA ILE A 337 -12.30 -21.97 -20.48
C ILE A 337 -11.43 -22.26 -21.73
N PRO A 338 -10.15 -21.86 -21.74
CA PRO A 338 -9.25 -22.19 -22.85
C PRO A 338 -9.03 -23.71 -22.99
N GLN A 339 -9.13 -24.26 -24.20
CA GLN A 339 -9.05 -25.72 -24.45
C GLN A 339 -7.77 -26.42 -23.94
N ASP A 340 -6.65 -25.70 -23.80
CA ASP A 340 -5.38 -26.27 -23.33
C ASP A 340 -5.12 -26.01 -21.84
N SER A 341 -6.16 -25.63 -21.08
CA SER A 341 -6.03 -25.47 -19.64
C SER A 341 -5.87 -26.81 -18.94
N HIS A 342 -5.04 -26.85 -17.91
CA HIS A 342 -4.88 -28.01 -17.05
C HIS A 342 -5.92 -27.93 -15.91
N PHE A 343 -6.93 -28.79 -15.98
CA PHE A 343 -7.93 -28.95 -14.92
C PHE A 343 -7.40 -29.80 -13.77
N ARG A 344 -7.70 -29.39 -12.54
CA ARG A 344 -7.49 -30.22 -11.35
C ARG A 344 -8.49 -29.91 -10.26
N LYS A 345 -8.83 -30.93 -9.48
CA LYS A 345 -9.47 -30.78 -8.18
C LYS A 345 -8.45 -30.32 -7.14
N VAL A 346 -8.75 -29.24 -6.41
CA VAL A 346 -7.90 -28.73 -5.32
C VAL A 346 -8.30 -29.42 -4.01
N GLU A 347 -9.60 -29.37 -3.70
CA GLU A 347 -10.22 -30.00 -2.54
C GLU A 347 -11.70 -30.26 -2.84
N THR A 348 -12.47 -30.78 -1.88
CA THR A 348 -13.89 -31.09 -2.09
C THR A 348 -14.66 -29.86 -2.55
N GLY A 349 -15.32 -29.97 -3.70
CA GLY A 349 -16.07 -28.87 -4.32
C GLY A 349 -15.24 -27.71 -4.87
N THR A 350 -13.91 -27.72 -4.78
CA THR A 350 -13.05 -26.63 -5.27
C THR A 350 -12.12 -27.11 -6.39
N TYR A 351 -12.13 -26.38 -7.50
CA TYR A 351 -11.47 -26.75 -8.75
C TYR A 351 -10.60 -25.62 -9.30
N GLU A 352 -9.58 -25.97 -10.07
CA GLU A 352 -8.70 -25.01 -10.74
C GLU A 352 -8.45 -25.41 -12.19
N TRP A 353 -8.57 -24.44 -13.10
CA TRP A 353 -8.01 -24.48 -14.45
C TRP A 353 -6.78 -23.59 -14.50
N LYS A 354 -5.65 -24.13 -14.94
CA LYS A 354 -4.40 -23.37 -15.08
C LYS A 354 -3.93 -23.33 -16.53
N VAL A 355 -3.56 -22.15 -17.02
CA VAL A 355 -2.88 -21.98 -18.30
C VAL A 355 -1.50 -21.40 -18.02
N ASP A 356 -0.45 -22.08 -18.47
CA ASP A 356 0.93 -21.64 -18.26
C ASP A 356 1.47 -20.98 -19.53
N LYS A 357 1.43 -19.64 -19.57
CA LYS A 357 2.04 -18.79 -20.61
C LYS A 357 1.82 -19.30 -22.04
N LYS A 358 0.58 -19.64 -22.40
CA LYS A 358 0.24 -20.14 -23.73
C LYS A 358 0.18 -19.00 -24.74
N VAL A 359 0.98 -19.07 -25.80
CA VAL A 359 0.96 -18.09 -26.89
C VAL A 359 0.02 -18.57 -28.00
N ILE A 360 -0.92 -17.71 -28.39
CA ILE A 360 -1.81 -17.90 -29.55
C ILE A 360 -1.67 -16.66 -30.42
N GLU A 361 -1.07 -16.82 -31.60
CA GLU A 361 -0.75 -15.69 -32.50
C GLU A 361 0.03 -14.56 -31.79
N ASN A 362 -0.62 -13.42 -31.56
CA ASN A 362 -0.06 -12.25 -30.88
C ASN A 362 -0.54 -12.09 -29.43
N GLN A 363 -1.19 -13.11 -28.86
CA GLN A 363 -1.70 -13.08 -27.50
C GLN A 363 -1.01 -14.12 -26.62
N LEU A 364 -0.88 -13.79 -25.34
CA LEU A 364 -0.44 -14.69 -24.28
C LEU A 364 -1.60 -14.90 -23.31
N ILE A 365 -1.99 -16.14 -23.07
CA ILE A 365 -2.94 -16.48 -22.01
C ILE A 365 -2.14 -17.08 -20.85
N ASP A 366 -2.33 -16.53 -19.65
CA ASP A 366 -1.59 -16.97 -18.47
C ASP A 366 -2.42 -16.78 -17.19
N GLY A 367 -2.21 -17.66 -16.22
CA GLY A 367 -2.82 -17.61 -14.89
C GLY A 367 -3.71 -18.79 -14.57
N SER A 368 -4.67 -18.59 -13.65
CA SER A 368 -5.60 -19.64 -13.24
C SER A 368 -7.00 -19.12 -12.94
N LEU A 369 -7.96 -20.03 -13.03
CA LEU A 369 -9.35 -19.85 -12.65
C LEU A 369 -9.67 -20.85 -11.56
N THR A 370 -10.07 -20.37 -10.39
CA THR A 370 -10.50 -21.21 -9.27
C THR A 370 -12.00 -21.05 -9.05
N VAL A 371 -12.70 -22.16 -8.83
CA VAL A 371 -14.16 -22.19 -8.71
C VAL A 371 -14.58 -23.12 -7.57
N SER A 372 -15.58 -22.72 -6.79
CA SER A 372 -16.18 -23.55 -5.73
C SER A 372 -17.65 -23.86 -6.02
N TYR A 373 -18.01 -25.15 -5.92
CA TYR A 373 -19.31 -25.73 -6.24
C TYR A 373 -19.94 -26.40 -5.02
N TYR A 374 -21.26 -26.23 -4.87
CA TYR A 374 -21.98 -26.56 -3.64
C TYR A 374 -23.13 -27.56 -3.86
N ASN A 375 -23.62 -28.12 -2.75
CA ASN A 375 -24.67 -29.15 -2.70
C ASN A 375 -26.03 -28.72 -3.27
N ASP A 376 -26.25 -27.42 -3.49
CA ASP A 376 -27.43 -26.85 -4.14
C ASP A 376 -27.27 -26.72 -5.67
N ASP A 377 -26.23 -27.34 -6.23
CA ASP A 377 -25.91 -27.35 -7.65
C ASP A 377 -25.60 -25.95 -8.23
N THR A 378 -24.97 -25.10 -7.42
CA THR A 378 -24.55 -23.76 -7.84
C THR A 378 -23.06 -23.48 -7.56
N VAL A 379 -22.50 -22.56 -8.36
CA VAL A 379 -21.17 -21.99 -8.15
C VAL A 379 -21.31 -20.81 -7.19
N LYS A 380 -20.53 -20.85 -6.10
CA LYS A 380 -20.56 -19.81 -5.06
C LYS A 380 -19.36 -18.88 -5.08
N ASP A 381 -18.20 -19.40 -5.43
CA ASP A 381 -16.97 -18.61 -5.49
C ASP A 381 -16.27 -18.80 -6.83
N ILE A 382 -15.79 -17.69 -7.39
CA ILE A 382 -14.98 -17.66 -8.60
C ILE A 382 -13.81 -16.71 -8.34
N ALA A 383 -12.58 -17.17 -8.52
CA ALA A 383 -11.40 -16.32 -8.62
C ALA A 383 -10.82 -16.47 -10.02
N ASN A 384 -11.06 -15.47 -10.87
CA ASN A 384 -10.59 -15.46 -12.24
C ASN A 384 -9.33 -14.61 -12.39
N GLN A 385 -8.21 -15.29 -12.59
CA GLN A 385 -6.91 -14.72 -12.91
C GLN A 385 -6.37 -15.26 -14.25
N LEU A 386 -7.23 -15.84 -15.09
CA LEU A 386 -6.90 -16.20 -16.47
C LEU A 386 -6.96 -14.95 -17.33
N ILE A 387 -5.81 -14.37 -17.61
CA ILE A 387 -5.72 -13.10 -18.34
C ILE A 387 -5.14 -13.36 -19.74
N THR A 388 -5.74 -12.72 -20.73
CA THR A 388 -5.21 -12.65 -22.09
C THR A 388 -4.50 -11.32 -22.28
N TYR A 389 -3.21 -11.39 -22.62
CA TYR A 389 -2.35 -10.23 -22.83
C TYR A 389 -2.00 -10.08 -24.31
N ASP A 390 -2.04 -8.85 -24.82
CA ASP A 390 -1.67 -8.55 -26.20
C ASP A 390 -0.18 -8.25 -26.32
N LYS A 391 0.50 -8.86 -27.31
CA LYS A 391 1.91 -8.58 -27.58
C LYS A 391 2.09 -7.13 -28.01
N VAL A 392 3.01 -6.44 -27.35
CA VAL A 392 3.38 -5.05 -27.66
C VAL A 392 4.54 -5.01 -28.64
N ARG A 393 5.68 -5.61 -28.27
CA ARG A 393 6.90 -5.69 -29.07
C ARG A 393 7.88 -6.67 -28.44
N ASP A 394 8.90 -7.02 -29.18
CA ASP A 394 10.04 -7.77 -28.64
C ASP A 394 11.07 -6.81 -28.02
N ILE A 395 11.75 -7.27 -26.96
CA ILE A 395 12.82 -6.55 -26.28
C ILE A 395 13.98 -7.48 -25.96
N GLN A 396 15.20 -6.97 -26.07
CA GLN A 396 16.39 -7.68 -25.60
C GLN A 396 16.50 -7.56 -24.09
N ILE A 397 16.57 -8.69 -23.39
CA ILE A 397 16.74 -8.77 -21.94
C ILE A 397 18.20 -9.07 -21.57
N LYS A 398 18.58 -8.80 -20.32
CA LYS A 398 19.89 -9.18 -19.76
C LYS A 398 20.09 -10.70 -19.82
N SER A 399 21.32 -11.21 -19.78
CA SER A 399 21.57 -12.65 -19.81
C SER A 399 21.22 -13.34 -18.48
N GLU A 400 21.07 -14.66 -18.48
CA GLU A 400 20.85 -15.44 -17.24
C GLU A 400 21.99 -15.23 -16.24
N LYS A 401 23.22 -15.09 -16.74
CA LYS A 401 24.40 -14.81 -15.92
C LYS A 401 24.40 -13.41 -15.31
N GLU A 402 23.91 -12.41 -16.06
CA GLU A 402 23.70 -11.05 -15.52
C GLU A 402 22.61 -11.06 -14.44
N ALA A 403 21.50 -11.79 -14.66
CA ALA A 403 20.44 -11.95 -13.66
C ALA A 403 20.92 -12.72 -12.42
N TYR A 404 21.70 -13.79 -12.59
CA TYR A 404 22.30 -14.53 -11.49
C TYR A 404 23.26 -13.67 -10.67
N LYS A 405 24.02 -12.77 -11.31
CA LYS A 405 24.87 -11.81 -10.60
C LYS A 405 24.05 -10.89 -9.68
N GLU A 406 22.81 -10.55 -10.05
CA GLU A 406 21.93 -9.78 -9.15
C GLU A 406 21.53 -10.58 -7.91
N ILE A 407 21.36 -11.90 -8.02
CA ILE A 407 21.16 -12.77 -6.85
C ILE A 407 22.39 -12.72 -5.94
N LEU A 408 23.59 -12.87 -6.50
CA LEU A 408 24.84 -12.77 -5.74
C LEU A 408 25.03 -11.40 -5.07
N ASP A 409 24.57 -10.32 -5.70
CA ASP A 409 24.55 -8.97 -5.14
C ASP A 409 23.44 -8.75 -4.09
N GLY A 410 22.62 -9.78 -3.81
CA GLY A 410 21.48 -9.73 -2.89
C GLY A 410 20.28 -8.94 -3.43
N LYS A 411 20.19 -8.70 -4.73
CA LYS A 411 19.13 -7.87 -5.36
C LYS A 411 17.89 -8.69 -5.73
N PHE A 412 17.34 -9.39 -4.76
CA PHE A 412 16.06 -10.08 -4.87
C PHE A 412 15.25 -9.99 -3.57
N GLN A 413 13.95 -10.23 -3.67
CA GLN A 413 13.09 -10.25 -2.49
C GLN A 413 13.30 -11.51 -1.67
N TYR A 414 13.56 -11.32 -0.38
CA TYR A 414 13.68 -12.39 0.61
C TYR A 414 13.01 -11.96 1.91
N TYR A 415 11.96 -12.69 2.29
CA TYR A 415 11.15 -12.39 3.47
C TYR A 415 11.41 -13.46 4.54
N SER A 416 12.55 -13.34 5.23
CA SER A 416 12.86 -14.18 6.39
C SER A 416 13.04 -13.35 7.65
N LYS A 417 12.60 -13.91 8.78
CA LYS A 417 12.85 -13.33 10.12
C LYS A 417 14.34 -13.27 10.41
N ASN A 418 15.13 -14.19 9.85
CA ASN A 418 16.58 -14.15 9.90
C ASN A 418 17.09 -13.55 8.59
N LYS A 419 17.57 -12.30 8.63
CA LYS A 419 17.96 -11.55 7.41
C LYS A 419 19.22 -12.11 6.72
N MET A 420 19.93 -13.04 7.35
CA MET A 420 21.12 -13.68 6.80
C MET A 420 20.76 -14.97 6.11
N ILE A 421 21.27 -15.12 4.89
CA ILE A 421 21.13 -16.34 4.09
C ILE A 421 22.40 -17.17 4.28
N GLU A 422 22.24 -18.46 4.59
CA GLU A 422 23.36 -19.39 4.74
C GLU A 422 23.60 -20.15 3.44
N THR A 423 22.53 -20.61 2.78
CA THR A 423 22.63 -21.43 1.58
C THR A 423 21.59 -21.05 0.53
N ILE A 424 22.03 -21.00 -0.73
CA ILE A 424 21.16 -20.92 -1.89
C ILE A 424 21.58 -22.03 -2.84
N HIS A 425 20.61 -22.85 -3.22
CA HIS A 425 20.75 -23.83 -4.28
C HIS A 425 19.85 -23.43 -5.45
N ILE A 426 20.37 -23.38 -6.67
CA ILE A 426 19.59 -23.05 -7.87
C ILE A 426 19.49 -24.29 -8.76
N ASP A 427 18.27 -24.81 -8.87
CA ASP A 427 17.94 -26.01 -9.65
C ASP A 427 17.71 -25.69 -11.12
N LYS A 428 16.93 -24.62 -11.39
CA LYS A 428 16.46 -24.28 -12.73
C LYS A 428 16.29 -22.77 -12.87
N VAL A 429 16.57 -22.26 -14.06
CA VAL A 429 16.17 -20.92 -14.48
C VAL A 429 15.25 -21.00 -15.68
N GLU A 430 14.23 -20.15 -15.72
CA GLU A 430 13.38 -19.98 -16.89
C GLU A 430 12.92 -18.52 -17.02
N ILE A 431 12.45 -18.16 -18.22
CA ILE A 431 11.78 -16.88 -18.43
C ILE A 431 10.33 -17.04 -18.03
N SER A 432 9.91 -16.17 -17.12
CA SER A 432 8.51 -15.96 -16.78
C SER A 432 8.16 -14.51 -17.06
N TYR A 433 6.99 -14.09 -16.59
CA TYR A 433 6.51 -12.72 -16.74
C TYR A 433 5.94 -12.21 -15.42
N TYR A 434 5.93 -10.90 -15.28
CA TYR A 434 5.36 -10.23 -14.10
C TYR A 434 4.65 -8.94 -14.52
N LEU A 435 3.46 -8.73 -13.97
CA LEU A 435 2.65 -7.57 -14.29
C LEU A 435 3.18 -6.33 -13.57
N ASP A 436 3.52 -5.30 -14.34
CA ASP A 436 4.02 -4.05 -13.81
C ASP A 436 2.92 -3.07 -13.43
N SER A 437 3.29 -2.01 -12.73
CA SER A 437 2.37 -0.97 -12.26
C SER A 437 1.73 -0.08 -13.36
N LYS A 438 2.01 -0.33 -14.64
CA LYS A 438 1.36 0.30 -15.81
C LYS A 438 0.57 -0.69 -16.67
N GLY A 439 0.50 -1.95 -16.28
CA GLY A 439 -0.23 -3.00 -16.99
C GLY A 439 0.57 -3.67 -18.10
N TYR A 440 1.90 -3.53 -18.13
CA TYR A 440 2.74 -4.36 -19.00
C TYR A 440 3.15 -5.62 -18.29
N TYR A 441 3.00 -6.75 -18.98
CA TYR A 441 3.49 -8.04 -18.54
C TYR A 441 4.92 -8.21 -19.03
N GLN A 442 5.87 -7.90 -18.14
CA GLN A 442 7.29 -7.79 -18.46
C GLN A 442 8.01 -9.13 -18.23
N PRO A 443 9.01 -9.47 -19.06
CA PRO A 443 9.80 -10.67 -18.86
C PRO A 443 10.65 -10.58 -17.58
N VAL A 444 10.67 -11.67 -16.82
CA VAL A 444 11.48 -11.83 -15.62
C VAL A 444 12.16 -13.19 -15.65
N TYR A 445 13.31 -13.30 -15.01
CA TYR A 445 13.94 -14.59 -14.75
C TYR A 445 13.36 -15.19 -13.48
N ALA A 446 12.83 -16.40 -13.58
CA ALA A 446 12.39 -17.22 -12.46
C ALA A 446 13.46 -18.27 -12.17
N PHE A 447 14.20 -18.08 -11.08
CA PHE A 447 15.16 -19.04 -10.56
C PHE A 447 14.44 -19.91 -9.53
N HIS A 448 14.17 -21.16 -9.89
CA HIS A 448 13.69 -22.17 -8.96
C HIS A 448 14.85 -22.59 -8.09
N SER A 449 14.69 -22.40 -6.78
CA SER A 449 15.78 -22.49 -5.82
C SER A 449 15.32 -23.04 -4.48
N THR A 450 16.26 -23.56 -3.71
CA THR A 450 16.08 -23.84 -2.29
C THR A 450 16.96 -22.86 -1.49
N VAL A 451 16.34 -22.04 -0.64
CA VAL A 451 17.01 -21.05 0.21
C VAL A 451 16.87 -21.47 1.67
N ASP A 452 18.00 -21.72 2.34
CA ASP A 452 18.05 -22.20 3.73
C ASP A 452 17.12 -23.42 3.98
N GLY A 453 17.06 -24.33 2.99
CA GLY A 453 16.24 -25.55 3.03
C GLY A 453 14.77 -25.37 2.65
N ASN A 454 14.33 -24.17 2.25
CA ASN A 454 12.96 -23.90 1.82
C ASN A 454 12.88 -23.62 0.32
N ASP A 455 11.95 -24.27 -0.36
CA ASP A 455 11.73 -24.04 -1.79
C ASP A 455 11.16 -22.65 -2.04
N MET A 456 11.78 -21.94 -2.98
CA MET A 456 11.47 -20.56 -3.32
C MET A 456 11.80 -20.29 -4.79
N THR A 457 10.93 -19.57 -5.47
CA THR A 457 11.26 -18.98 -6.77
C THR A 457 11.78 -17.56 -6.58
N ILE A 458 13.04 -17.32 -6.93
CA ILE A 458 13.65 -15.99 -6.93
C ILE A 458 13.35 -15.34 -8.28
N LEU A 459 12.64 -14.21 -8.27
CA LEU A 459 12.30 -13.44 -9.47
C LEU A 459 13.25 -12.26 -9.66
N ILE A 460 13.79 -12.14 -10.87
CA ILE A 460 14.70 -11.04 -11.26
C ILE A 460 14.17 -10.36 -12.53
N PRO A 461 13.97 -9.02 -12.55
CA PRO A 461 13.54 -8.30 -13.75
C PRO A 461 14.43 -8.56 -14.97
N GLY A 462 13.89 -8.82 -16.16
CA GLY A 462 14.69 -9.06 -17.36
C GLY A 462 15.27 -7.80 -18.01
N ILE A 463 14.62 -6.64 -17.81
CA ILE A 463 14.90 -5.36 -18.48
C ILE A 463 15.77 -4.44 -17.61
#